data_AF-A0A8I0H446-F1
#
_entry.id   AF-A0A8I0H446-F1
#
_cell.length_a   1.000
_cell.length_b   1.000
_cell.length_c   1.000
_cell.angle_alpha   90.00
_cell.angle_beta   90.00
_cell.angle_gamma   90.00
#
_symmetry.space_group_name_H-M   'P 1'
#
loop_
_entity.id
_entity.type
_entity.pdbx_description
1 polymer ?
#
loop_
_entity_poly.entity_id
_entity_poly.type
_entity_poly.pdbx_seq_one_letter_code
_entity_poly.pdbx_strand_id
1 'polypeptide(L)'
;MYTVAKQVGAMYVALHCHADALIVTGGIAYNKCCIDALHEWVGSLSEIVVIPGEDEMTALAMNAIGALTGKIPLQTYQPEVLEKKLRDLLDGVGTDQIS
;
A
#
# COMPACT_ATOMS: atom_id res chain seq x y z
N MET A 1 4.57 -14.98 -10.05
CA MET A 1 3.56 -15.28 -9.01
C MET A 1 4.18 -15.46 -7.63
N TYR A 2 5.13 -16.38 -7.45
CA TYR A 2 5.82 -16.67 -6.17
C TYR A 2 6.09 -15.45 -5.26
N THR A 3 6.76 -14.40 -5.76
CA THR A 3 7.09 -13.22 -4.94
C THR A 3 5.83 -12.51 -4.42
N VAL A 4 4.79 -12.38 -5.26
CA VAL A 4 3.52 -11.75 -4.88
C VAL A 4 2.86 -12.56 -3.77
N ALA A 5 2.75 -13.88 -3.95
CA ALA A 5 2.19 -14.79 -2.95
C ALA A 5 2.94 -14.73 -1.61
N LYS A 6 4.28 -14.64 -1.65
CA LYS A 6 5.10 -14.50 -0.44
C LYS A 6 4.80 -13.21 0.32
N GLN A 7 4.63 -12.09 -0.39
CA GLN A 7 4.31 -10.80 0.23
C GLN A 7 2.90 -10.80 0.80
N VAL A 8 1.94 -11.39 0.10
CA VAL A 8 0.58 -11.61 0.60
C VAL A 8 0.61 -12.38 1.92
N GLY A 9 1.31 -13.52 1.96
CA GLY A 9 1.42 -14.32 3.18
C GLY A 9 2.08 -13.56 4.33
N ALA A 10 3.12 -12.78 4.05
CA ALA A 10 3.78 -11.93 5.05
C ALA A 10 2.82 -10.89 5.65
N MET A 11 2.02 -10.22 4.82
CA MET A 11 1.04 -9.23 5.29
C MET A 11 -0.14 -9.87 6.01
N TYR A 12 -0.59 -11.05 5.56
CA TYR A 12 -1.64 -11.81 6.23
C TYR A 12 -1.24 -12.15 7.67
N VAL A 13 0.00 -12.62 7.87
CA VAL A 13 0.55 -12.87 9.21
C VAL A 13 0.73 -11.58 10.02
N ALA A 14 1.14 -10.48 9.37
CA ALA A 14 1.25 -9.17 10.03
C ALA A 14 -0.10 -8.66 10.57
N LEU A 15 -1.22 -9.04 9.94
CA LEU A 15 -2.59 -8.79 10.40
C LEU A 15 -3.09 -9.87 11.38
N HIS A 16 -2.19 -10.62 12.01
CA HIS A 16 -2.50 -11.74 12.91
C HIS A 16 -3.40 -12.80 12.27
N CYS A 17 -3.33 -13.01 10.95
CA CYS A 17 -4.22 -13.90 10.20
C CYS A 17 -5.71 -13.49 10.24
N HIS A 18 -6.01 -12.23 10.54
CA HIS A 18 -7.38 -11.69 10.56
C HIS A 18 -7.58 -10.74 9.37
N ALA A 19 -7.47 -11.26 8.15
CA ALA A 19 -7.82 -10.53 6.93
C ALA A 19 -9.11 -11.09 6.34
N ASP A 20 -10.12 -10.24 6.20
CA ASP A 20 -11.41 -10.64 5.61
C ASP A 20 -11.29 -10.91 4.11
N ALA A 21 -10.52 -10.06 3.41
CA ALA A 21 -10.38 -10.13 1.96
C ALA A 21 -8.98 -9.72 1.48
N LEU A 22 -8.58 -10.30 0.35
CA LEU A 22 -7.44 -9.91 -0.45
C LEU A 22 -7.94 -9.19 -1.70
N ILE A 23 -7.69 -7.89 -1.78
CA ILE A 23 -8.13 -7.07 -2.91
C ILE A 23 -7.03 -7.05 -3.99
N VAL A 24 -7.35 -7.56 -5.19
CA VAL A 24 -6.49 -7.44 -6.37
C VAL A 24 -7.03 -6.34 -7.26
N THR A 25 -6.25 -5.29 -7.45
CA THR A 25 -6.60 -4.13 -8.28
C THR A 25 -5.49 -3.78 -9.27
N GLY A 26 -5.64 -2.68 -10.00
CA GLY A 26 -4.69 -2.24 -10.99
C GLY A 26 -4.72 -3.06 -12.29
N GLY A 27 -3.72 -2.86 -13.14
CA GLY A 27 -3.65 -3.53 -14.45
C GLY A 27 -3.59 -5.06 -14.37
N ILE A 28 -2.99 -5.62 -13.31
CA ILE A 28 -2.84 -7.09 -13.14
C ILE A 28 -4.19 -7.80 -12.97
N ALA A 29 -5.20 -7.10 -12.45
CA ALA A 29 -6.54 -7.64 -12.26
C ALA A 29 -7.24 -8.03 -13.56
N TYR A 30 -6.81 -7.49 -14.72
CA TYR A 30 -7.30 -7.90 -16.03
C TYR A 30 -6.66 -9.21 -16.54
N ASN A 31 -5.54 -9.65 -15.95
CA ASN A 31 -4.83 -10.83 -16.41
C ASN A 31 -5.33 -12.09 -15.69
N LYS A 32 -6.23 -12.84 -16.36
CA LYS A 32 -6.81 -14.07 -15.83
C LYS A 32 -5.77 -15.10 -15.38
N CYS A 33 -4.71 -15.31 -16.17
CA CYS A 33 -3.65 -16.26 -15.81
C CYS A 33 -2.94 -15.86 -14.51
N CYS A 34 -2.74 -14.55 -14.28
CA CYS A 34 -2.22 -14.06 -13.01
C CYS A 34 -3.24 -14.24 -11.88
N ILE A 35 -4.52 -14.00 -12.10
CA ILE A 35 -5.56 -14.19 -11.07
C ILE A 35 -5.67 -15.66 -10.67
N ASP A 36 -5.76 -16.57 -11.64
CA ASP A 36 -5.86 -18.02 -11.40
C ASP A 36 -4.65 -18.53 -10.61
N ALA A 37 -3.44 -18.14 -11.03
CA ALA A 37 -2.23 -18.48 -10.29
C ALA A 37 -2.18 -17.82 -8.90
N LEU A 38 -2.85 -16.70 -8.66
CA LEU A 38 -2.93 -16.12 -7.31
C LEU A 38 -3.88 -16.93 -6.42
N HIS A 39 -5.03 -17.36 -6.96
CA HIS A 39 -5.96 -18.25 -6.27
C HIS A 39 -5.30 -19.57 -5.85
N GLU A 40 -4.50 -20.18 -6.72
CA GLU A 40 -3.79 -21.43 -6.40
C GLU A 40 -2.83 -21.28 -5.20
N TRP A 41 -2.16 -20.13 -5.07
CA TRP A 41 -1.14 -19.93 -4.06
C TRP A 41 -1.68 -19.44 -2.71
N VAL A 42 -2.67 -18.54 -2.72
CA VAL A 42 -3.12 -17.82 -1.51
C VAL A 42 -4.63 -17.81 -1.31
N GLY A 43 -5.40 -18.50 -2.17
CA GLY A 43 -6.87 -18.54 -2.07
C GLY A 43 -7.40 -19.21 -0.80
N SER A 44 -6.56 -19.90 -0.03
CA SER A 44 -6.91 -20.47 1.27
C SER A 44 -6.75 -19.50 2.44
N LEU A 45 -6.10 -18.34 2.23
CA LEU A 45 -5.84 -17.36 3.30
C LEU A 45 -7.06 -16.47 3.57
N SER A 46 -7.70 -15.96 2.52
CA SER A 46 -8.92 -15.14 2.60
C SER A 46 -9.64 -15.07 1.26
N GLU A 47 -10.83 -14.45 1.24
CA GLU A 47 -11.59 -14.20 0.01
C GLU A 47 -10.80 -13.27 -0.93
N ILE A 48 -10.55 -13.73 -2.16
CA ILE A 48 -9.89 -12.89 -3.17
C ILE A 48 -10.96 -12.12 -3.95
N VAL A 49 -10.92 -10.79 -3.83
CA VAL A 49 -11.82 -9.86 -4.53
C VAL A 49 -11.05 -9.14 -5.63
N VAL A 50 -11.50 -9.28 -6.88
CA VAL A 50 -10.83 -8.68 -8.04
C VAL A 50 -11.58 -7.42 -8.48
N ILE A 51 -10.93 -6.26 -8.36
CA ILE A 51 -11.47 -4.95 -8.74
C ILE A 51 -10.55 -4.33 -9.79
N PRO A 52 -10.82 -4.54 -11.08
CA PRO A 52 -9.90 -4.13 -12.13
C PRO A 52 -9.91 -2.62 -12.38
N GLY A 53 -8.73 -2.10 -12.72
CA GLY A 53 -8.52 -0.67 -12.99
C GLY A 53 -8.08 0.11 -11.75
N GLU A 54 -7.87 1.40 -11.96
CA GLU A 54 -7.32 2.36 -10.99
C GLU A 54 -8.21 3.60 -11.15
N ASP A 55 -9.21 3.80 -10.30
CA ASP A 55 -10.19 4.88 -10.44
C ASP A 55 -9.60 6.26 -10.03
N GLU A 56 -8.41 6.56 -10.56
CA GLU A 56 -7.53 7.64 -10.09
C GLU A 56 -8.14 9.02 -10.31
N MET A 57 -8.71 9.25 -11.50
CA MET A 57 -9.30 10.54 -11.84
C MET A 57 -10.54 10.84 -11.00
N THR A 58 -11.39 9.84 -10.76
CA THR A 58 -12.55 9.98 -9.88
C THR A 58 -12.10 10.16 -8.44
N ALA A 59 -11.14 9.37 -7.96
CA ALA A 59 -10.56 9.52 -6.62
C ALA A 59 -9.96 10.92 -6.41
N LEU A 60 -9.24 11.45 -7.40
CA LEU A 60 -8.70 12.81 -7.38
C LEU A 60 -9.81 13.86 -7.30
N ALA A 61 -10.82 13.76 -8.16
CA ALA A 61 -11.95 14.69 -8.17
C ALA A 61 -12.74 14.64 -6.86
N MET A 62 -13.01 13.43 -6.34
CA MET A 62 -13.71 13.22 -5.07
C MET A 62 -12.92 13.78 -3.89
N ASN A 63 -11.61 13.57 -3.85
CA ASN A 63 -10.75 14.12 -2.80
C ASN A 63 -10.70 15.65 -2.87
N ALA A 64 -10.62 16.24 -4.07
CA ALA A 64 -10.66 17.69 -4.26
C ALA A 64 -11.99 18.29 -3.77
N ILE A 65 -13.13 17.69 -4.14
CA ILE A 65 -14.46 18.11 -3.67
C ILE A 65 -14.57 17.93 -2.14
N GLY A 66 -14.08 16.80 -1.61
CA GLY A 66 -14.06 16.53 -0.18
C GLY A 66 -13.29 17.58 0.62
N ALA A 67 -12.14 18.02 0.11
CA ALA A 67 -11.37 19.10 0.70
C ALA A 67 -12.08 20.46 0.60
N LEU A 68 -12.60 20.82 -0.58
CA LEU A 68 -13.31 22.07 -0.80
C LEU A 68 -14.60 22.20 0.03
N THR A 69 -15.23 21.06 0.35
CA THR A 69 -16.45 21.01 1.18
C THR A 69 -16.17 20.79 2.67
N GLY A 70 -14.91 20.71 3.08
CA GLY A 70 -14.51 20.50 4.48
C GLY A 70 -14.79 19.10 5.04
N LYS A 71 -15.16 18.13 4.20
CA LYS A 71 -15.38 16.73 4.59
C LYS A 71 -14.08 15.96 4.78
N ILE A 72 -13.04 16.33 4.04
CA ILE A 72 -11.69 15.77 4.16
C ILE A 72 -10.77 16.89 4.66
N PRO A 73 -10.02 16.70 5.76
CA PRO A 73 -9.13 17.72 6.27
C PRO A 73 -7.96 17.95 5.30
N LEU A 74 -7.74 19.21 4.90
CA LEU A 74 -6.62 19.58 4.05
C LEU A 74 -5.30 19.38 4.82
N GLN A 75 -4.37 18.63 4.22
CA GLN A 75 -3.03 18.44 4.76
C GLN A 75 -2.07 19.44 4.13
N THR A 76 -1.24 20.09 4.96
CA THR A 76 -0.18 20.97 4.48
C THR A 76 1.11 20.17 4.32
N TYR A 77 1.67 20.15 3.12
CA TYR A 77 2.98 19.57 2.87
C TYR A 77 4.07 20.46 3.48
N GLN A 78 4.89 19.90 4.37
CA GLN A 78 5.95 20.59 5.12
C GLN A 78 7.34 20.02 4.77
N PRO A 79 7.94 20.44 3.63
CA PRO A 79 9.24 19.91 3.20
C PRO A 79 10.37 20.21 4.19
N GLU A 80 10.37 21.37 4.85
CA GLU A 80 11.37 21.76 5.84
C GLU A 80 11.41 20.83 7.07
N VAL A 81 10.27 20.27 7.48
CA VAL A 81 10.22 19.28 8.56
C VAL A 81 10.85 17.96 8.13
N LEU A 82 10.67 17.58 6.86
CA LEU A 82 11.26 16.38 6.30
C LEU A 82 12.78 16.54 6.16
N GLU A 83 13.24 17.68 5.66
CA GLU A 83 14.66 18.03 5.52
C GLU A 83 15.37 18.03 6.88
N LYS A 84 14.75 18.62 7.91
CA LYS A 84 15.29 18.58 9.27
C LYS A 84 15.38 17.16 9.80
N LYS A 85 14.33 16.35 9.66
CA LYS A 85 14.35 14.94 10.08
C LYS A 85 15.44 14.13 9.37
N LEU A 86 15.61 14.34 8.06
CA LEU A 86 16.66 13.69 7.28
C LEU A 86 18.05 14.09 7.78
N ARG A 87 18.27 15.38 8.03
CA ARG A 87 19.52 15.87 8.58
C ARG A 87 19.80 15.31 9.97
N ASP A 88 18.83 15.37 10.88
CA ASP A 88 18.95 14.82 12.24
C ASP A 88 19.26 13.31 12.21
N LEU A 89 18.70 12.57 11.24
CA LEU A 89 18.91 11.14 11.07
C LEU A 89 20.29 10.81 10.49
N LEU A 90 20.82 11.64 9.58
CA LEU A 90 22.18 11.50 9.04
C LEU A 90 23.25 11.92 10.06
N ASP A 91 22.99 13.00 10.80
CA ASP A 91 23.88 13.51 11.86
C ASP A 91 23.94 12.52 13.05
N GLY A 92 22.88 11.74 13.29
CA GLY A 92 22.82 10.69 14.31
C GLY A 92 23.51 9.36 13.96
N VAL A 93 24.03 9.21 12.73
CA VAL A 93 24.70 7.97 12.24
C VAL A 93 26.24 8.08 12.29
N GLY A 94 26.79 9.14 12.90
CA GLY A 94 28.23 9.38 13.04
C GLY A 94 28.93 8.66 14.20
N THR A 95 29.79 7.68 13.86
CA THR A 95 31.13 7.38 14.44
C THR A 95 31.34 6.58 15.74
N ASP A 96 30.35 5.94 16.36
CA ASP A 96 30.59 5.15 17.60
C ASP A 96 30.70 3.61 17.45
N GLN A 97 30.88 3.08 16.23
CA GLN A 97 30.95 1.62 15.98
C GLN A 97 32.20 1.15 15.20
N ILE A 98 33.22 2.00 15.03
CA ILE A 98 34.52 1.56 14.51
C ILE A 98 35.61 2.07 15.44
N SER A 99 35.93 1.27 16.45
CA SER A 99 37.14 1.35 17.28
C SER A 99 37.61 -0.06 17.56
#